data_AF-A0A075G3B6-F1
#
_entry.id   AF-A0A075G3B6-F1
#
_cell.length_a   1.000
_cell.length_b   1.000
_cell.length_c   1.000
_cell.angle_alpha   90.00
_cell.angle_beta   90.00
_cell.angle_gamma   90.00
#
_symmetry.space_group_name_H-M   'P 1'
#
loop_
_entity.id
_entity.type
_entity.pdbx_description
1 polymer ?
#
loop_
_entity_poly.entity_id
_entity_poly.type
_entity_poly.pdbx_seq_one_letter_code
_entity_poly.pdbx_strand_id
1 'polypeptide(L)'
;MAEVKEMTIPLRAAWNVPRTRRANRAMTEVRRHVARHMKMDDDEDLWIDEAINHAIWSRGMQHPPRKIKVICTREEGFPIEVKLLEA
;
A
#
# COMPACT_ATOMS: atom_id res chain seq x y z
N MET A 1 -5.94 -21.89 2.42
CA MET A 1 -4.71 -21.85 1.55
C MET A 1 -4.25 -20.40 1.44
N ALA A 2 -2.94 -20.13 1.46
CA ALA A 2 -2.44 -18.76 1.32
C ALA A 2 -2.63 -18.26 -0.13
N GLU A 3 -3.43 -17.22 -0.34
CA GLU A 3 -3.55 -16.56 -1.64
C GLU A 3 -2.48 -15.45 -1.71
N VAL A 4 -1.49 -15.64 -2.58
CA VAL A 4 -0.45 -14.65 -2.86
C VAL A 4 -0.78 -13.93 -4.15
N LYS A 5 -0.80 -12.60 -4.11
CA LYS A 5 -1.12 -11.75 -5.25
C LYS A 5 -0.12 -10.63 -5.43
N GLU A 6 0.50 -10.59 -6.59
CA GLU A 6 1.36 -9.48 -7.00
C GLU A 6 0.52 -8.37 -7.63
N MET A 7 0.69 -7.13 -7.18
CA MET A 7 0.00 -5.99 -7.77
C MET A 7 0.86 -4.73 -7.80
N THR A 8 0.65 -3.93 -8.85
CA THR A 8 1.27 -2.61 -8.99
C THR A 8 0.27 -1.54 -8.59
N ILE A 9 0.54 -0.82 -7.50
CA ILE A 9 -0.34 0.22 -6.97
C ILE A 9 0.04 1.57 -7.59
N PRO A 10 -0.87 2.22 -8.35
CA PRO A 10 -0.63 3.56 -8.86
C PRO A 10 -0.92 4.63 -7.81
N LEU A 11 0.10 5.37 -7.37
CA LEU A 11 -0.02 6.45 -6.36
C LEU A 11 -0.37 7.81 -6.98
N ARG A 12 -1.00 7.82 -8.15
CA ARG A 12 -1.38 9.06 -8.87
C ARG A 12 -2.26 9.98 -8.02
N ALA A 13 -3.14 9.40 -7.19
CA ALA A 13 -4.05 10.16 -6.34
C ALA A 13 -3.32 10.93 -5.24
N ALA A 14 -2.10 10.52 -4.85
CA ALA A 14 -1.25 11.29 -3.94
C ALA A 14 -0.78 12.63 -4.53
N TRP A 15 -0.85 12.83 -5.85
CA TRP A 15 -0.45 14.07 -6.50
C TRP A 15 -1.56 15.13 -6.56
N ASN A 16 -2.80 14.74 -6.25
CA ASN A 16 -3.96 15.63 -6.18
C ASN A 16 -4.05 16.41 -4.86
N VAL A 17 -3.20 16.09 -3.88
CA VAL A 17 -3.15 16.78 -2.59
C VAL A 17 -1.95 17.74 -2.50
N PRO A 18 -1.99 18.73 -1.59
CA PRO A 18 -0.87 19.63 -1.35
C PRO A 18 0.45 18.88 -1.10
N ARG A 19 1.58 19.48 -1.49
CA ARG A 19 2.92 18.87 -1.42
C ARG A 19 3.24 18.32 -0.03
N THR A 20 2.80 18.99 1.03
CA THR A 20 3.02 18.64 2.43
C THR A 20 2.21 17.44 2.92
N ARG A 21 1.32 16.85 2.11
CA ARG A 21 0.49 15.72 2.54
C ARG A 21 0.55 14.52 1.60
N ARG A 22 1.47 14.52 0.63
CA ARG A 22 1.50 13.50 -0.43
C ARG A 22 1.89 12.12 0.08
N ALA A 23 2.94 11.99 0.88
CA ALA A 23 3.33 10.70 1.46
C ALA A 23 2.21 10.09 2.33
N ASN A 24 1.59 10.90 3.19
CA ASN A 24 0.42 10.49 3.97
C ASN A 24 -0.73 10.01 3.06
N ARG A 25 -1.02 10.76 1.99
CA ARG A 25 -2.04 10.34 1.03
C ARG A 25 -1.66 9.07 0.28
N ALA A 26 -0.39 8.88 -0.06
CA ALA A 26 0.10 7.66 -0.72
C ALA A 26 -0.16 6.43 0.14
N MET A 27 0.12 6.49 1.45
CA MET A 27 -0.20 5.40 2.39
C MET A 27 -1.70 5.09 2.43
N THR A 28 -2.56 6.11 2.46
CA THR A 28 -4.01 5.91 2.39
C THR A 28 -4.45 5.25 1.09
N GLU A 29 -3.84 5.63 -0.04
CA GLU A 29 -4.16 5.03 -1.34
C GLU A 29 -3.68 3.59 -1.45
N VAL A 30 -2.52 3.23 -0.86
CA VAL A 30 -2.09 1.82 -0.74
C VAL A 30 -3.15 1.01 -0.01
N ARG A 31 -3.54 1.44 1.19
CA ARG A 31 -4.56 0.76 2.00
C ARG A 31 -5.88 0.58 1.24
N ARG A 32 -6.36 1.66 0.60
CA ARG A 32 -7.59 1.62 -0.22
C ARG A 32 -7.47 0.67 -1.42
N HIS A 33 -6.32 0.66 -2.09
CA HIS A 33 -6.12 -0.17 -3.27
C HIS A 33 -6.10 -1.66 -2.92
N VAL A 34 -5.39 -2.02 -1.84
CA VAL A 34 -5.33 -3.39 -1.34
C VAL A 34 -6.71 -3.85 -0.87
N ALA A 35 -7.39 -3.06 -0.03
CA ALA A 35 -8.74 -3.40 0.46
C ALA A 35 -9.73 -3.68 -0.69
N ARG A 36 -9.69 -2.86 -1.75
CA ARG A 36 -10.54 -3.06 -2.94
C ARG A 36 -10.24 -4.35 -3.70
N HIS A 37 -8.96 -4.70 -3.89
CA HIS A 37 -8.56 -5.82 -4.75
C HIS A 37 -8.47 -7.16 -4.01
N MET A 38 -8.30 -7.13 -2.69
CA MET A 38 -8.33 -8.31 -1.83
C MET A 38 -9.72 -8.57 -1.26
N LYS A 39 -10.69 -7.66 -1.49
CA LYS A 39 -12.05 -7.72 -0.95
C LYS A 39 -12.05 -7.91 0.57
N MET A 40 -11.35 -7.02 1.25
CA MET A 40 -11.38 -7.00 2.72
C MET A 40 -12.78 -6.57 3.16
N ASP A 41 -13.34 -7.30 4.12
CA ASP A 41 -14.50 -6.85 4.89
C ASP A 41 -14.05 -5.75 5.87
N ASP A 42 -14.98 -4.91 6.33
CA ASP A 42 -14.67 -3.75 7.18
C ASP A 42 -14.01 -4.12 8.52
N ASP A 43 -14.09 -5.39 8.93
CA ASP A 43 -13.54 -5.95 10.16
C ASP A 43 -12.17 -6.64 9.99
N GLU A 44 -11.61 -6.72 8.77
CA GLU A 44 -10.28 -7.30 8.55
C GLU A 44 -9.16 -6.28 8.77
N ASP A 45 -8.17 -6.62 9.59
CA ASP A 45 -6.97 -5.81 9.79
C ASP A 45 -5.99 -5.93 8.60
N LEU A 46 -5.41 -4.80 8.19
CA LEU A 46 -4.40 -4.73 7.12
C LEU A 46 -3.04 -4.38 7.73
N TRP A 47 -2.09 -5.31 7.64
CA TRP A 47 -0.73 -5.11 8.10
C TRP A 47 0.17 -4.70 6.93
N ILE A 48 0.68 -3.47 7.00
CA ILE A 48 1.60 -2.91 6.00
C ILE A 48 3.01 -3.06 6.54
N ASP A 49 3.87 -3.76 5.80
CA ASP A 49 5.28 -3.88 6.14
C ASP A 49 5.98 -2.50 6.16
N GLU A 50 6.94 -2.35 7.07
CA GLU A 50 7.68 -1.10 7.25
C GLU A 50 8.45 -0.69 5.98
N ALA A 51 8.91 -1.65 5.17
CA ALA A 51 9.62 -1.40 3.92
C ALA A 51 8.78 -0.57 2.94
N ILE A 52 7.45 -0.74 2.92
CA ILE A 52 6.55 0.06 2.09
C ILE A 52 6.52 1.51 2.58
N ASN A 53 6.49 1.71 3.90
CA ASN A 53 6.57 3.05 4.48
C ASN A 53 7.92 3.70 4.12
N HIS A 54 9.04 3.03 4.35
CA HIS A 54 10.37 3.55 3.98
C HIS A 54 10.48 3.86 2.48
N ALA A 55 9.95 3.02 1.61
CA ALA A 55 9.93 3.28 0.16
C ALA A 55 9.13 4.55 -0.19
N ILE A 56 7.95 4.72 0.41
CA ILE A 56 7.10 5.91 0.18
C ILE A 56 7.77 7.19 0.69
N TRP A 57 8.45 7.12 1.83
CA TRP A 57 9.11 8.24 2.48
C TRP A 57 10.56 8.47 2.05
N SER A 58 11.14 7.59 1.21
CA SER A 58 12.54 7.62 0.76
C SER A 58 13.00 8.95 0.16
N ARG A 59 12.11 9.64 -0.58
CA ARG A 59 12.36 10.95 -1.22
C ARG A 59 11.73 12.11 -0.43
N GLY A 60 11.36 11.86 0.81
CA GLY A 60 10.66 12.79 1.69
C GLY A 60 9.17 12.92 1.40
N MET A 61 8.49 13.71 2.23
CA MET A 61 7.04 13.85 2.26
C MET A 61 6.41 14.38 0.95
N GLN A 62 7.17 15.16 0.18
CA GLN A 62 6.67 15.88 -1.00
C GLN A 62 6.76 15.10 -2.32
N HIS A 63 7.59 14.06 -2.35
CA HIS A 63 7.94 13.35 -3.58
C HIS A 63 7.79 11.82 -3.45
N PRO A 64 6.62 11.31 -3.01
CA PRO A 64 6.41 9.88 -2.97
C PRO A 64 6.53 9.27 -4.38
N PRO A 65 6.92 7.99 -4.49
CA PRO A 65 6.98 7.28 -5.76
C PRO A 65 5.63 7.28 -6.48
N ARG A 66 5.65 7.20 -7.81
CA ARG A 66 4.44 7.27 -8.65
C ARG A 66 3.70 5.92 -8.73
N LYS A 67 4.45 4.83 -8.57
CA LYS A 67 3.98 3.45 -8.59
C LYS A 67 4.80 2.69 -7.55
N ILE A 68 4.21 1.66 -6.95
CA ILE A 68 4.90 0.73 -6.06
C ILE A 68 4.41 -0.68 -6.37
N LYS A 69 5.31 -1.65 -6.43
CA LYS A 69 4.93 -3.06 -6.60
C LYS A 69 4.91 -3.72 -5.23
N VAL A 70 3.80 -4.37 -4.93
CA VAL A 70 3.60 -5.05 -3.65
C VAL A 70 3.15 -6.49 -3.88
N ILE A 71 3.56 -7.36 -2.97
CA ILE A 71 2.97 -8.68 -2.79
C ILE A 71 1.97 -8.56 -1.65
N CYS A 72 0.74 -9.00 -1.89
CA CYS A 72 -0.25 -9.18 -0.84
C CYS A 72 -0.41 -10.68 -0.57
N THR A 73 -0.38 -11.08 0.69
CA THR A 73 -0.63 -12.45 1.12
C THR A 73 -1.88 -12.47 1.98
N ARG A 74 -2.87 -13.29 1.60
CA ARG A 74 -4.06 -13.57 2.40
C ARG A 74 -3.97 -14.97 2.98
N GLU A 75 -4.00 -15.07 4.30
CA GLU A 75 -4.09 -16.34 5.02
C GLU A 75 -5.44 -16.41 5.78
N GLU A 76 -6.07 -17.58 5.80
CA GLU A 76 -7.35 -17.77 6.49
C GLU A 76 -7.14 -17.63 8.01
N GLY A 77 -7.76 -16.61 8.61
CA GLY A 77 -7.67 -16.33 10.05
C GLY A 77 -6.58 -15.34 10.45
N PHE A 78 -5.81 -14.78 9.51
CA PHE A 78 -4.79 -13.76 9.77
C PHE A 78 -5.06 -12.45 9.02
N PRO A 79 -4.56 -11.31 9.54
CA PRO A 79 -4.55 -10.03 8.84
C PRO A 79 -3.87 -10.12 7.47
N ILE A 80 -4.31 -9.32 6.49
CA ILE A 80 -3.66 -9.30 5.18
C ILE A 80 -2.28 -8.65 5.30
N GLU A 81 -1.23 -9.40 4.95
CA GLU A 81 0.13 -8.90 4.91
C GLU A 81 0.44 -8.28 3.55
N VAL A 82 1.00 -7.06 3.56
CA VAL A 82 1.47 -6.37 2.35
C VAL A 82 2.97 -6.18 2.44
N LYS A 83 3.72 -6.84 1.55
CA LYS A 83 5.18 -6.77 1.46
C LYS A 83 5.62 -6.02 0.20
N LEU A 84 6.76 -5.32 0.29
CA LEU A 84 7.35 -4.63 -0.84
C LEU A 84 8.00 -5.63 -1.81
N LEU A 85 7.66 -5.56 -3.09
CA LEU A 85 8.38 -6.29 -4.15
C LEU A 85 9.49 -5.40 -4.72
N GLU A 86 9.10 -4.21 -5.22
CA GLU A 86 10.01 -3.23 -5.83
C GLU A 86 9.46 -1.80 -5.62
N ALA A 87 10.36 -0.84 -5.36
CA ALA A 87 10.05 0.58 -5.09
C ALA A 87 10.40 1.51 -6.26
#